data_AF-A0A3D5UYF3-F1
#
_entry.id   AF-A0A3D5UYF3-F1
#
_cell.length_a   1.000
_cell.length_b   1.000
_cell.length_c   1.000
_cell.angle_alpha   90.00
_cell.angle_beta   90.00
_cell.angle_gamma   90.00
#
_symmetry.space_group_name_H-M   'P 1'
#
loop_
_entity.id
_entity.type
_entity.pdbx_description
1 polymer ?
#
loop_
_entity_poly.entity_id
_entity_poly.type
_entity_poly.pdbx_seq_one_letter_code
_entity_poly.pdbx_strand_id
1 'polypeptide(L)' 'MTADMGRTDNSLLVADIGGTNARFSLARVKAGGIDVASPTIYRTADYPGLETALAHFLDNAGRPTLAGAA' A
#
# COMPACT_ATOMS: atom_id res chain seq x y z
N MET A 1 18.30 1.54 -25.72
CA MET A 1 17.99 0.11 -25.54
C MET A 1 18.70 -0.31 -24.26
N THR A 2 18.04 -0.51 -23.13
CA THR A 2 16.85 -1.33 -22.88
C THR A 2 15.89 -0.58 -21.95
N ALA A 3 14.60 -0.50 -22.33
CA ALA A 3 13.57 -0.26 -21.33
C ALA A 3 13.56 -1.50 -20.43
N ASP A 4 13.62 -1.30 -19.12
CA ASP A 4 13.39 -2.32 -18.11
C ASP A 4 11.91 -2.76 -18.16
N MET A 5 11.55 -3.47 -19.23
CA MET A 5 10.25 -4.11 -19.41
C MET A 5 10.32 -5.47 -18.71
N GLY A 6 10.46 -5.46 -17.38
CA GLY A 6 10.90 -6.66 -16.66
C GLY A 6 10.64 -6.75 -15.16
N ARG A 7 9.92 -5.81 -14.53
CA ARG A 7 9.39 -6.07 -13.19
C ARG A 7 8.09 -5.30 -12.99
N THR A 8 6.96 -5.99 -13.07
CA THR A 8 5.76 -5.58 -12.33
C THR A 8 6.23 -5.30 -10.93
N ASP A 9 6.19 -4.04 -10.51
CA ASP A 9 6.60 -3.55 -9.20
C ASP A 9 5.58 -4.03 -8.17
N ASN A 10 5.62 -5.34 -7.97
CA ASN A 10 4.79 -6.16 -7.12
C ASN A 10 4.97 -5.67 -5.69
N SER A 11 4.08 -4.77 -5.29
CA SER A 11 4.12 -4.10 -4.00
C SER A 11 3.38 -4.94 -2.97
N LEU A 12 3.87 -4.96 -1.74
CA LEU A 12 3.15 -5.50 -0.61
C LEU A 12 2.33 -4.37 0.01
N LEU A 13 1.04 -4.59 0.20
CA LEU A 13 0.23 -3.71 1.04
C LEU A 13 0.56 -4.01 2.50
N VAL A 14 0.96 -2.99 3.25
CA VAL A 14 1.16 -3.10 4.70
C VAL A 14 0.12 -2.25 5.38
N ALA A 15 -0.62 -2.83 6.34
CA ALA A 15 -1.67 -2.13 7.05
C ALA A 15 -1.60 -2.33 8.57
N ASP A 16 -1.82 -1.24 9.30
CA ASP A 16 -2.04 -1.26 10.75
C ASP A 16 -3.41 -0.65 11.03
N ILE A 17 -4.34 -1.50 11.47
CA ILE A 17 -5.75 -1.16 11.61
C ILE A 17 -6.09 -1.02 13.09
N GLY A 18 -6.22 0.23 13.53
CA GLY A 18 -6.71 0.58 14.86
C GLY A 18 -8.15 1.10 14.86
N GLY A 19 -8.72 1.31 16.05
CA GLY A 19 -10.09 1.80 16.20
C GLY A 19 -10.27 3.26 15.77
N THR A 20 -9.27 4.12 16.01
CA THR A 20 -9.32 5.56 15.69
C THR A 20 -8.68 5.89 14.34
N ASN A 21 -7.61 5.19 14.00
CA ASN A 21 -6.84 5.44 12.79
C ASN A 21 -6.48 4.12 12.10
N ALA A 22 -6.54 4.12 10.78
CA ALA A 22 -5.96 3.10 9.91
C ALA A 22 -4.72 3.68 9.23
N ARG A 23 -3.66 2.88 9.13
CA ARG A 23 -2.41 3.25 8.45
C ARG A 23 -2.18 2.29 7.30
N PHE A 24 -1.90 2.81 6.12
CA PHE A 24 -1.56 2.00 4.95
C PHE A 24 -0.23 2.45 4.37
N SER A 25 0.55 1.48 3.90
CA SER A 25 1.78 1.73 3.16
C SER A 25 1.97 0.70 2.05
N LEU A 26 2.79 1.07 1.06
CA LEU A 26 3.28 0.14 0.05
C LEU A 26 4.73 -0.18 0.38
N ALA A 27 5.04 -1.47 0.41
CA ALA A 27 6.37 -1.97 0.58
C ALA A 27 6.88 -2.64 -0.69
N ARG A 28 8.17 -2.50 -0.96
CA ARG A 28 8.85 -3.15 -2.09
C ARG A 28 9.90 -4.13 -1.58
N VAL A 29 9.86 -5.34 -2.11
CA VAL A 29 10.90 -6.34 -1.86
C VAL A 29 12.10 -6.03 -2.76
N LYS A 30 13.28 -5.94 -2.17
CA LYS A 30 14.56 -5.75 -2.85
C LYS A 30 15.56 -6.82 -2.39
N ALA A 31 16.60 -7.05 -3.19
CA ALA A 31 17.69 -7.93 -2.83
C ALA A 31 18.40 -7.36 -1.58
N GLY A 32 18.06 -7.88 -0.40
CA GLY A 32 18.57 -7.43 0.89
C GLY A 32 17.54 -6.86 1.88
N GLY A 33 16.24 -6.84 1.54
CA GLY A 33 15.21 -6.54 2.54
C GLY A 33 13.90 -6.00 1.97
N ILE A 34 13.11 -5.41 2.86
CA ILE A 34 11.83 -4.78 2.56
C ILE A 34 11.99 -3.27 2.73
N ASP A 35 11.65 -2.52 1.70
CA ASP A 35 11.59 -1.06 1.72
C ASP A 35 10.13 -0.63 1.89
N VAL A 36 9.76 -0.12 3.07
CA VAL A 36 8.38 0.29 3.39
C VAL A 36 8.30 1.82 3.27
N ALA A 37 7.40 2.32 2.43
CA ALA A 37 7.17 3.76 2.33
C ALA A 37 6.58 4.33 3.63
N SER A 38 6.65 5.64 3.81
CA SER A 38 5.95 6.30 4.91
C SER A 38 4.45 6.03 4.84
N PRO A 39 3.81 5.62 5.94
CA PRO A 39 2.40 5.27 5.91
C PRO A 39 1.53 6.51 5.71
N THR A 40 0.46 6.35 4.94
CA THR A 40 -0.65 7.31 4.94
C THR A 40 -1.61 6.95 6.07
N ILE A 41 -2.02 7.94 6.85
CA ILE A 41 -2.89 7.77 8.01
C ILE A 41 -4.27 8.32 7.69
N TYR A 42 -5.30 7.51 7.90
CA TYR A 42 -6.70 7.91 7.80
C TYR A 42 -7.39 7.74 9.13
N ARG A 43 -8.31 8.66 9.48
CA ARG A 43 -9.22 8.44 10.61
C ARG A 43 -10.28 7.44 10.16
N THR A 44 -10.53 6.43 10.98
CA THR A 44 -11.55 5.41 10.67
C THR A 44 -12.94 6.01 10.54
N ALA A 45 -13.26 7.01 11.35
CA ALA A 45 -14.55 7.70 11.35
C ALA A 45 -14.85 8.46 10.04
N ASP A 46 -13.83 8.76 9.23
CA ASP A 46 -14.01 9.47 7.95
C ASP A 46 -14.44 8.52 6.82
N TYR A 47 -14.43 7.21 7.05
CA TYR A 47 -14.75 6.20 6.04
C TYR A 47 -15.82 5.23 6.57
N PRO A 48 -16.81 4.82 5.75
CA PRO A 48 -17.84 3.87 6.16
C PRO A 48 -17.31 2.49 6.57
N GLY A 49 -16.09 2.13 6.14
CA GLY A 49 -15.46 0.85 6.42
C GLY A 49 -14.03 0.79 5.91
N LEU A 50 -13.31 -0.28 6.30
CA LEU A 50 -11.90 -0.48 5.97
C LEU A 50 -11.68 -0.55 4.46
N GLU A 51 -12.59 -1.20 3.75
CA GLU A 51 -12.56 -1.38 2.31
C GLU A 51 -12.60 -0.04 1.58
N THR A 52 -13.35 0.93 2.09
CA THR A 52 -13.46 2.26 1.48
C THR A 52 -12.17 3.06 1.69
N ALA A 53 -11.60 3.00 2.90
CA ALA A 53 -10.32 3.64 3.20
C ALA A 53 -9.17 3.02 2.38
N LEU A 54 -9.17 1.69 2.23
CA LEU A 54 -8.19 0.97 1.41
C LEU A 54 -8.34 1.31 -0.07
N ALA A 55 -9.56 1.33 -0.61
CA ALA A 55 -9.80 1.72 -1.99
C ALA A 55 -9.29 3.14 -2.26
N HIS A 56 -9.61 4.08 -1.37
CA HIS A 56 -9.11 5.46 -1.45
C HIS A 56 -7.58 5.54 -1.40
N PHE A 57 -6.94 4.75 -0.53
CA PHE A 57 -5.48 4.64 -0.50
C PHE A 57 -4.89 4.15 -1.83
N LEU A 58 -5.44 3.07 -2.37
CA LEU A 58 -4.94 2.47 -3.61
C LEU A 58 -5.18 3.37 -4.82
N ASP A 59 -6.31 4.06 -4.89
CA ASP A 59 -6.60 5.02 -5.96
C ASP A 59 -5.61 6.19 -5.91
N ASN A 60 -5.32 6.74 -4.72
CA ASN A 60 -4.30 7.78 -4.55
C ASN A 60 -2.87 7.29 -4.88
N ALA A 61 -2.60 6.00 -4.72
CA ALA A 61 -1.34 5.38 -5.09
C ALA A 61 -1.25 4.98 -6.57
N GLY A 62 -2.27 5.25 -7.39
CA GLY A 62 -2.31 4.88 -8.80
C GLY A 62 -2.58 3.39 -9.06
N ARG A 63 -3.18 2.69 -8.09
CA ARG A 63 -3.60 1.28 -8.14
C ARG A 63 -2.47 0.33 -8.59
N PRO A 64 -1.38 0.23 -7.81
CA PRO A 64 -0.29 -0.68 -8.13
C PRO A 64 -0.75 -2.14 -8.10
N THR A 65 -0.03 -3.00 -8.82
CA THR A 65 -0.23 -4.44 -8.70
C THR A 65 0.29 -4.90 -7.35
N LEU A 66 -0.59 -5.50 -6.54
CA LEU A 66 -0.23 -6.02 -5.23
C LEU A 66 0.23 -7.47 -5.34
N ALA A 67 1.37 -7.77 -4.73
CA ALA A 67 1.91 -9.13 -4.60
C ALA A 67 1.32 -9.88 -3.41
N GLY A 68 0.70 -9.16 -2.47
CA GLY A 68 0.18 -9.67 -1.22
C GLY A 68 -0.11 -8.53 -0.24
N ALA A 69 -0.58 -8.91 0.96
CA ALA A 69 -0.84 -7.99 2.05
C ALA A 69 -0.26 -8.56 3.35
N ALA A 70 0.16 -7.68 4.26
CA ALA A 70 0.71 -7.99 5.58
C ALA A 70 0.21 -7.00 6.64
#